data_AF-A0A2U8PH85-F1
#
_entry.id   AF-A0A2U8PH85-F1
#
_cell.length_a   1.000
_cell.length_b   1.000
_cell.length_c   1.000
_cell.angle_alpha   90.00
_cell.angle_beta   90.00
_cell.angle_gamma   90.00
#
_symmetry.space_group_name_H-M   'P 1'
#
loop_
_entity.id
_entity.type
_entity.pdbx_description
1 polymer ?
#
loop_
_entity_poly.entity_id
_entity_poly.type
_entity_poly.pdbx_seq_one_letter_code
_entity_poly.pdbx_strand_id
1 'polypeptide(L)'
;MMLQFLAGTLVSMINIGLHALVTVVAVGIARSAGLRHSERPKLHLMGVMIATAVVLKVAHMLEILMWAATYGIVQAAAADTDLLYFAFVNYTTLGYGDITPVREWRLIGPFTAMNGVLLFGWSAAILFEVLRKTLEHLGLTEAPGPVSRRP
;
A
#
# COMPACT_ATOMS: atom_id res chain seq x y z
N MET A 1 28.35 1.73 -6.45
CA MET A 1 27.66 0.60 -5.80
C MET A 1 27.27 0.93 -4.36
N MET A 2 28.20 1.21 -3.43
CA MET A 2 27.86 1.59 -2.03
C MET A 2 26.80 2.71 -1.94
N LEU A 3 26.95 3.77 -2.75
CA LEU A 3 26.01 4.89 -2.79
C LEU A 3 24.58 4.48 -3.18
N GLN A 4 24.41 3.50 -4.08
CA GLN A 4 23.10 2.99 -4.49
C GLN A 4 22.41 2.26 -3.35
N PHE A 5 23.17 1.44 -2.60
CA PHE A 5 22.66 0.77 -1.40
C PHE A 5 22.23 1.76 -0.33
N LEU A 6 23.06 2.78 -0.07
CA LEU A 6 22.76 3.82 0.90
C LEU A 6 21.50 4.60 0.51
N ALA A 7 21.43 5.11 -0.73
CA ALA A 7 20.28 5.86 -1.22
C ALA A 7 19.01 5.00 -1.24
N GLY A 8 19.09 3.79 -1.79
CA GLY A 8 17.95 2.88 -1.88
C GLY A 8 17.41 2.49 -0.50
N THR A 9 18.31 2.20 0.46
CA THR A 9 17.92 1.87 1.84
C THR A 9 17.32 3.07 2.55
N LEU A 10 17.93 4.25 2.43
CA LEU A 10 17.45 5.47 3.07
C LEU A 10 16.03 5.82 2.59
N VAL A 11 15.80 5.82 1.29
CA VAL A 11 14.48 6.11 0.70
C VAL A 11 13.47 5.04 1.12
N SER A 12 13.87 3.77 1.12
CA SER A 12 13.01 2.68 1.61
C SER A 12 12.63 2.87 3.07
N MET A 13 13.56 3.27 3.95
CA MET A 13 13.28 3.55 5.36
C MET A 13 12.31 4.71 5.54
N ILE A 14 12.46 5.78 4.76
CA ILE A 14 11.54 6.92 4.77
C ILE A 14 10.14 6.46 4.34
N ASN A 15 10.04 5.70 3.26
CA ASN A 15 8.77 5.16 2.78
C ASN A 15 8.14 4.19 3.79
N ILE A 16 8.91 3.32 4.43
CA ILE A 16 8.42 2.44 5.50
C ILE A 16 7.87 3.27 6.66
N GLY A 17 8.57 4.32 7.09
CA GLY A 17 8.10 5.23 8.14
C GLY A 17 6.81 5.96 7.76
N LEU A 18 6.74 6.47 6.53
CA LEU A 18 5.54 7.09 5.96
C LEU A 18 4.36 6.10 5.92
N HIS A 19 4.59 4.89 5.42
CA HIS A 19 3.57 3.85 5.32
C HIS A 19 3.05 3.44 6.70
N ALA A 20 3.95 3.28 7.67
CA ALA A 20 3.61 2.95 9.05
C ALA A 20 2.72 4.04 9.66
N LEU A 21 3.08 5.32 9.49
CA LEU A 21 2.27 6.45 9.97
C LEU A 21 0.88 6.46 9.34
N VAL A 22 0.78 6.32 8.01
CA VAL A 22 -0.52 6.27 7.33
C VAL A 22 -1.33 5.04 7.76
N THR A 23 -0.69 3.90 8.00
CA THR A 23 -1.34 2.70 8.52
C THR A 23 -1.96 2.92 9.89
N VAL A 24 -1.27 3.62 10.81
CA VAL A 24 -1.84 3.96 12.12
C VAL A 24 -3.13 4.76 11.96
N VAL A 25 -3.15 5.73 11.05
CA VAL A 25 -4.35 6.52 10.73
C VAL A 25 -5.44 5.65 10.10
N ALA A 26 -5.09 4.82 9.10
CA ALA A 26 -6.02 3.94 8.41
C ALA A 26 -6.71 2.96 9.37
N VAL A 27 -5.93 2.32 10.26
CA VAL A 27 -6.44 1.42 11.30
C VAL A 27 -7.29 2.17 12.32
N GLY A 28 -6.90 3.40 12.71
CA GLY A 28 -7.69 4.25 13.60
C GLY A 28 -9.07 4.57 13.02
N ILE A 29 -9.11 5.00 11.76
CA ILE A 29 -10.36 5.28 11.02
C ILE A 29 -11.18 3.99 10.91
N ALA A 30 -10.59 2.90 10.46
CA ALA A 30 -11.27 1.63 10.28
C ALA A 30 -11.88 1.09 11.59
N ARG A 31 -11.16 1.18 12.71
CA ARG A 31 -11.68 0.81 14.03
C ARG A 31 -12.81 1.73 14.48
N SER A 32 -12.66 3.04 14.32
CA SER A 32 -13.68 4.00 14.74
C SER A 32 -14.97 3.91 13.93
N ALA A 33 -14.86 3.54 12.65
CA ALA A 33 -15.99 3.35 11.75
C ALA A 33 -16.61 1.96 11.91
N GLY A 34 -15.78 0.91 11.90
CA GLY A 34 -16.19 -0.50 11.92
C GLY A 34 -16.84 -0.97 13.23
N LEU A 35 -16.67 -0.22 14.32
CA LEU A 35 -17.30 -0.49 15.63
C LEU A 35 -18.66 0.22 15.81
N ARG A 36 -19.17 0.88 14.77
CA ARG A 36 -20.48 1.55 14.84
C ARG A 36 -21.58 0.55 14.53
N HIS A 37 -22.64 0.58 15.34
CA HIS A 37 -23.85 -0.18 15.06
C HIS A 37 -24.46 0.29 13.73
N SER A 38 -24.81 -0.66 12.86
CA SER A 38 -25.32 -0.37 11.53
C SER A 38 -26.52 -1.24 11.20
N GLU A 39 -27.61 -0.61 10.79
CA GLU A 39 -28.81 -1.25 10.24
C GLU A 39 -28.53 -2.03 8.94
N ARG A 40 -27.38 -1.78 8.30
CA ARG A 40 -26.98 -2.41 7.02
C ARG A 40 -25.54 -2.93 7.09
N PRO A 41 -25.30 -4.08 7.74
CA PRO A 41 -23.95 -4.57 8.06
C PRO A 41 -23.07 -4.81 6.82
N LYS A 42 -23.63 -5.37 5.73
CA LYS A 42 -22.87 -5.61 4.49
C LYS A 42 -22.38 -4.32 3.82
N LEU A 43 -23.23 -3.30 3.71
CA LEU A 43 -22.85 -2.01 3.13
C LEU A 43 -21.84 -1.27 4.01
N HIS A 44 -21.97 -1.41 5.33
CA HIS A 44 -21.02 -0.86 6.29
C HIS A 44 -19.63 -1.49 6.10
N LEU A 45 -19.54 -2.82 6.01
CA LEU A 45 -18.30 -3.51 5.71
C LEU A 45 -17.67 -3.03 4.40
N MET A 46 -18.46 -2.96 3.31
CA MET A 46 -17.98 -2.45 2.02
C MET A 46 -17.41 -1.03 2.15
N GLY A 47 -18.11 -0.14 2.86
CA GLY A 47 -17.66 1.23 3.10
C GLY A 47 -16.34 1.31 3.86
N VAL A 48 -16.18 0.54 4.94
CA VAL A 48 -14.93 0.48 5.72
C VAL A 48 -13.77 -0.05 4.87
N MET A 49 -14.01 -1.10 4.06
CA MET A 49 -12.99 -1.68 3.18
C MET A 49 -12.56 -0.72 2.08
N ILE A 50 -13.51 -0.03 1.42
CA ILE A 50 -13.21 0.97 0.39
C ILE A 50 -12.43 2.14 0.99
N ALA A 51 -12.86 2.67 2.14
CA ALA A 51 -12.17 3.77 2.80
C ALA A 51 -10.72 3.39 3.16
N THR A 52 -10.53 2.20 3.74
CA THR A 52 -9.19 1.67 4.08
C THR A 52 -8.31 1.52 2.83
N ALA A 53 -8.84 0.94 1.76
CA ALA A 53 -8.10 0.76 0.50
C ALA A 53 -7.72 2.10 -0.15
N VAL A 54 -8.59 3.11 -0.10
CA VAL A 54 -8.31 4.45 -0.63
C VAL A 54 -7.18 5.12 0.16
N VAL A 55 -7.19 5.05 1.49
CA VAL A 55 -6.11 5.61 2.33
C VAL A 55 -4.77 4.93 2.03
N LEU A 56 -4.74 3.60 1.94
CA LEU A 56 -3.51 2.87 1.58
C LEU A 56 -3.03 3.18 0.16
N LYS A 57 -3.95 3.34 -0.81
CA LYS A 57 -3.61 3.76 -2.17
C LYS A 57 -2.96 5.14 -2.20
N VAL A 58 -3.43 6.08 -1.38
CA VAL A 58 -2.81 7.40 -1.23
C VAL A 58 -1.40 7.27 -0.64
N ALA A 59 -1.18 6.40 0.36
CA ALA A 59 0.16 6.12 0.89
C ALA A 59 1.11 5.66 -0.22
N HIS A 60 0.68 4.67 -1.01
CA HIS A 60 1.46 4.17 -2.15
C HIS A 60 1.76 5.25 -3.20
N MET A 61 0.81 6.13 -3.48
CA MET A 61 1.06 7.25 -4.39
C MET A 61 2.17 8.16 -3.86
N LEU A 62 2.16 8.48 -2.57
CA LEU A 62 3.20 9.31 -1.95
C LEU A 62 4.57 8.61 -1.98
N GLU A 63 4.62 7.31 -1.71
CA GLU A 63 5.85 6.50 -1.76
C GLU A 63 6.43 6.43 -3.18
N ILE A 64 5.58 6.35 -4.20
CA ILE A 64 5.99 6.39 -5.61
C ILE A 64 6.54 7.78 -5.96
N LEU A 65 5.90 8.85 -5.50
CA LEU A 65 6.39 10.22 -5.70
C LEU A 65 7.75 10.43 -5.02
N MET A 66 7.97 9.85 -3.84
CA MET A 66 9.28 9.84 -3.16
C MET A 66 10.37 9.16 -4.01
N TRP A 67 10.05 8.04 -4.65
CA TRP A 67 10.96 7.38 -5.59
C TRP A 67 11.21 8.20 -6.86
N ALA A 68 10.17 8.77 -7.47
CA ALA A 68 10.29 9.62 -8.65
C ALA A 68 11.18 10.85 -8.37
N ALA A 69 11.00 11.50 -7.22
CA ALA A 69 11.84 12.61 -6.79
C ALA A 69 13.30 12.16 -6.58
N THR A 70 13.51 11.00 -5.95
CA THR A 70 14.86 10.41 -5.77
C THR A 70 15.53 10.18 -7.11
N TYR A 71 14.82 9.61 -8.09
CA TYR A 71 15.35 9.36 -9.43
C TYR A 71 15.82 10.65 -10.11
N GLY A 72 15.09 11.75 -9.93
CA GLY A 72 15.47 13.07 -10.45
C GLY A 72 16.71 13.64 -9.76
N ILE A 73 16.77 13.56 -8.43
CA ILE A 73 17.90 14.07 -7.63
C ILE A 73 19.21 13.37 -8.01
N VAL A 74 19.17 12.06 -8.20
CA VAL A 74 20.37 11.27 -8.49
C VAL A 74 20.64 11.08 -9.98
N GLN A 75 19.77 11.61 -10.85
CA GLN A 75 19.81 11.43 -12.29
C GLN A 75 19.86 9.93 -12.68
N ALA A 76 18.92 9.16 -12.12
CA ALA A 76 18.87 7.71 -12.24
C ALA A 76 18.54 7.20 -13.65
N ALA A 77 18.02 8.06 -14.54
CA ALA A 77 17.63 7.74 -15.91
C ALA A 77 17.99 8.90 -16.87
N ALA A 78 17.75 8.74 -18.16
CA ALA A 78 17.98 9.77 -19.16
C ALA A 78 17.17 11.05 -18.86
N ALA A 79 17.68 12.22 -19.27
CA ALA A 79 17.12 13.52 -18.88
C ALA A 79 15.66 13.76 -19.34
N ASP A 80 15.25 13.14 -20.43
CA ASP A 80 13.93 13.19 -21.05
C ASP A 80 12.96 12.09 -20.56
N THR A 81 13.37 11.31 -19.56
CA THR A 81 12.58 10.20 -19.01
C THR A 81 11.40 10.71 -18.18
N ASP A 82 10.22 10.12 -18.35
CA ASP A 82 9.13 10.25 -17.39
C ASP A 82 9.47 9.47 -16.10
N LEU A 83 10.03 10.18 -15.12
CA LEU A 83 10.48 9.61 -13.86
C LEU A 83 9.33 9.11 -12.97
N LEU A 84 8.14 9.69 -13.10
CA LEU A 84 6.96 9.23 -12.36
C LEU A 84 6.50 7.89 -12.90
N TYR A 85 6.38 7.78 -14.23
CA TYR A 85 6.06 6.52 -14.89
C TYR A 85 7.12 5.45 -14.60
N PHE A 86 8.41 5.80 -14.69
CA PHE A 86 9.50 4.88 -14.34
C PHE A 86 9.43 4.41 -12.88
N ALA A 87 9.13 5.30 -11.92
CA ALA A 87 8.91 4.93 -10.53
C ALA A 87 7.70 4.02 -10.37
N PHE A 88 6.58 4.31 -11.04
CA PHE A 88 5.39 3.47 -11.04
C PHE A 88 5.69 2.04 -11.51
N VAL A 89 6.33 1.91 -12.67
CA VAL A 89 6.63 0.62 -13.29
C VAL A 89 7.54 -0.23 -12.39
N ASN A 90 8.54 0.38 -11.74
CA ASN A 90 9.41 -0.35 -10.80
C ASN A 90 8.67 -0.67 -9.49
N TYR A 91 8.05 0.32 -8.86
CA TYR A 91 7.42 0.19 -7.54
C TYR A 91 6.30 -0.85 -7.54
N THR A 92 5.52 -0.90 -8.61
CA THR A 92 4.44 -1.88 -8.78
C THR A 92 4.92 -3.23 -9.31
N THR A 93 6.23 -3.40 -9.55
CA THR A 93 6.87 -4.58 -10.16
C THR A 93 6.39 -4.93 -11.56
N LEU A 94 5.79 -3.96 -12.25
CA LEU A 94 5.28 -4.12 -13.60
C LEU A 94 6.41 -4.36 -14.62
N GLY A 95 7.52 -3.63 -14.48
CA GLY A 95 8.79 -3.95 -15.12
C GLY A 95 8.77 -4.02 -16.65
N TYR A 96 8.04 -3.13 -17.34
CA TYR A 96 7.96 -3.14 -18.81
C TYR A 96 9.32 -3.06 -19.53
N GLY A 97 10.33 -2.45 -18.90
CA GLY A 97 11.71 -2.43 -19.41
C GLY A 97 11.95 -1.47 -20.57
N ASP A 98 10.94 -0.66 -20.92
CA ASP A 98 11.01 0.45 -21.86
C ASP A 98 11.88 1.60 -21.35
N ILE A 99 11.90 1.82 -20.03
CA ILE A 99 12.84 2.72 -19.36
C ILE A 99 13.72 1.90 -18.43
N THR A 100 15.03 2.14 -18.48
CA THR A 100 16.01 1.48 -17.62
C THR A 100 16.92 2.51 -16.95
N PRO A 101 17.43 2.22 -15.74
CA PRO A 101 18.32 3.13 -15.04
C PRO A 101 19.69 3.21 -15.72
N VAL A 102 20.37 4.36 -15.56
CA VAL A 102 21.77 4.52 -15.99
C VAL A 102 22.68 3.54 -15.23
N ARG A 103 23.85 3.22 -15.82
CA ARG A 103 24.76 2.19 -15.31
C ARG A 103 25.19 2.44 -13.85
N GLU A 104 25.38 3.69 -13.49
CA GLU A 104 25.81 4.17 -12.18
C GLU A 104 24.74 3.98 -11.10
N TRP A 105 23.48 3.81 -11.50
CA TRP A 105 22.30 3.66 -10.64
C TRP A 105 21.49 2.39 -10.91
N ARG A 106 22.08 1.39 -11.58
CA ARG A 106 21.39 0.16 -12.01
C ARG A 106 20.61 -0.60 -10.92
N LEU A 107 21.00 -0.49 -9.65
CA LEU A 107 20.31 -1.16 -8.53
C LEU A 107 19.12 -0.36 -7.99
N ILE A 108 18.95 0.89 -8.39
CA ILE A 108 17.88 1.75 -7.84
C ILE A 108 16.49 1.23 -8.19
N GLY A 109 16.29 0.74 -9.42
CA GLY A 109 15.04 0.11 -9.86
C GLY A 109 14.68 -1.13 -9.01
N PRO A 110 15.58 -2.12 -8.86
CA PRO A 110 15.39 -3.24 -7.95
C PRO A 110 15.09 -2.83 -6.49
N PHE A 111 15.74 -1.80 -5.96
CA PHE A 111 15.42 -1.28 -4.61
C PHE A 111 14.01 -0.71 -4.54
N THR A 112 13.59 0.05 -5.54
CA THR A 112 12.23 0.58 -5.65
C THR A 112 11.18 -0.54 -5.72
N ALA A 113 11.43 -1.56 -6.54
CA ALA A 113 10.58 -2.73 -6.65
C ALA A 113 10.48 -3.50 -5.34
N MET A 114 11.61 -3.78 -4.69
CA MET A 114 11.65 -4.46 -3.39
C MET A 114 10.87 -3.68 -2.32
N ASN A 115 10.99 -2.36 -2.29
CA ASN A 115 10.24 -1.52 -1.38
C ASN A 115 8.74 -1.58 -1.65
N GLY A 116 8.32 -1.49 -2.92
CA GLY A 116 6.91 -1.59 -3.30
C GLY A 116 6.29 -2.93 -2.97
N VAL A 117 6.96 -4.06 -3.26
CA VAL A 117 6.48 -5.40 -2.88
C VAL A 117 6.25 -5.51 -1.38
N LEU A 118 7.21 -5.05 -0.57
CA LEU A 118 7.11 -5.08 0.89
C LEU A 118 5.88 -4.29 1.38
N LEU A 119 5.68 -3.07 0.86
CA LEU A 119 4.61 -2.19 1.32
C LEU A 119 3.23 -2.61 0.79
N PHE A 120 3.13 -3.16 -0.43
CA PHE A 120 1.89 -3.79 -0.90
C PHE A 120 1.54 -5.03 -0.06
N GLY A 121 2.52 -5.85 0.30
CA GLY A 121 2.33 -6.99 1.21
C GLY A 121 1.84 -6.55 2.60
N TRP A 122 2.41 -5.47 3.14
CA TRP A 122 1.95 -4.84 4.38
C TRP A 122 0.48 -4.39 4.24
N SER A 123 0.14 -3.67 3.17
CA SER A 123 -1.21 -3.18 2.92
C SER A 123 -2.24 -4.31 2.81
N ALA A 124 -1.90 -5.43 2.15
CA ALA A 124 -2.75 -6.60 2.10
C ALA A 124 -3.03 -7.18 3.49
N ALA A 125 -2.01 -7.27 4.35
CA ALA A 125 -2.17 -7.73 5.73
C ALA A 125 -3.08 -6.81 6.55
N ILE A 126 -2.98 -5.49 6.37
CA ILE A 126 -3.85 -4.50 7.03
C ILE A 126 -5.30 -4.62 6.55
N LEU A 127 -5.52 -4.74 5.25
CA LEU A 127 -6.86 -4.94 4.69
C LEU A 127 -7.51 -6.22 5.24
N PHE A 128 -6.73 -7.31 5.33
CA PHE A 128 -7.20 -8.57 5.89
C PHE A 128 -7.58 -8.43 7.38
N GLU A 129 -6.75 -7.76 8.18
CA GLU A 129 -7.02 -7.49 9.59
C GLU A 129 -8.30 -6.65 9.78
N VAL A 130 -8.48 -5.60 8.97
CA VAL A 130 -9.68 -4.75 9.00
C VAL A 130 -10.92 -5.54 8.61
N LEU A 131 -10.83 -6.35 7.55
CA LEU A 131 -11.91 -7.24 7.12
C LEU A 131 -12.33 -8.17 8.26
N ARG A 132 -11.38 -8.88 8.87
CA ARG A 132 -11.66 -9.85 9.94
C ARG A 132 -12.35 -9.19 11.12
N LYS A 133 -11.80 -8.08 11.63
CA LYS A 133 -12.37 -7.36 12.78
C LYS A 133 -13.75 -6.80 12.50
N THR A 134 -13.99 -6.31 11.29
CA THR A 134 -15.29 -5.74 10.92
C THR A 134 -16.34 -6.85 10.77
N LEU A 135 -15.97 -8.00 10.20
CA LEU A 135 -16.87 -9.17 10.11
C LEU A 135 -17.26 -9.71 11.50
N GLU A 136 -16.27 -9.85 12.41
CA GLU A 136 -16.49 -10.29 13.79
C GLU A 136 -17.43 -9.33 14.53
N HIS A 137 -17.20 -8.00 14.43
CA HIS A 137 -18.04 -7.01 15.10
C HIS A 137 -19.48 -7.00 14.58
N LEU A 138 -19.68 -7.23 13.28
CA LEU A 138 -21.01 -7.25 12.67
C LEU A 138 -21.74 -8.60 12.81
N GLY A 139 -21.14 -9.59 13.47
CA GLY A 139 -21.73 -10.93 13.62
C GLY A 139 -21.88 -11.70 12.29
N LEU A 140 -21.10 -11.33 11.28
CA LEU A 140 -21.17 -11.93 9.94
C LEU A 140 -20.30 -13.20 9.81
N THR A 141 -19.59 -13.57 10.87
CA THR A 141 -18.78 -14.79 10.95
C THR A 141 -19.58 -16.03 11.35
N GLU A 142 -20.79 -15.88 11.88
CA GLU A 142 -21.64 -17.01 12.28
C GLU A 142 -22.41 -17.58 11.07
N ALA A 143 -22.39 -18.91 10.92
CA ALA A 143 -23.23 -19.60 9.94
C ALA A 143 -24.72 -19.34 10.26
N PRO A 144 -25.63 -19.31 9.27
CA PRO A 144 -27.05 -19.18 9.53
C PRO A 144 -27.47 -20.27 10.52
N GLY A 145 -27.88 -19.87 11.73
CA GLY A 145 -28.41 -20.80 12.72
C GLY A 145 -29.57 -21.60 12.14
N PRO A 146 -29.78 -22.85 12.57
CA PRO A 146 -30.87 -23.67 12.04
C PRO A 146 -32.18 -22.90 12.17
N VAL A 147 -32.86 -22.71 11.03
CA VAL A 147 -34.18 -22.07 10.98
C VAL A 147 -35.09 -22.87 11.92
N SER A 148 -35.35 -22.33 13.11
CA SER A 148 -36.32 -22.93 14.01
C SER A 148 -37.68 -22.83 13.33
N ARG A 149 -38.10 -23.90 12.65
CA ARG A 149 -39.50 -24.08 12.25
C ARG A 149 -40.30 -24.09 13.55
N ARG A 150 -40.92 -22.96 13.88
CA ARG A 150 -41.93 -22.95 14.94
C ARG A 150 -43.16 -23.72 14.42
N PRO A 151 -43.78 -24.54 15.27
CA PRO A 151 -44.91 -25.39 14.91
C PRO A 151 -46.15 -24.59 14.51
#